data_AF-P59367-F1
#
_entry.id   AF-P59367-F1
#
_cell.length_a   1.000
_cell.length_b   1.000
_cell.length_c   1.000
_cell.angle_alpha   90.00
_cell.angle_beta   90.00
_cell.angle_gamma   90.00
#
_symmetry.space_group_name_H-M   'P 1'
#
loop_
_entity.id
_entity.type
_entity.pdbx_description
1 polymer ?
#
loop_
_entity_poly.entity_id
_entity_poly.type
_entity_poly.pdbx_seq_one_letter_code
_entity_poly.pdbx_strand_id
1 'polypeptide(L)'
;MKVAIVFLSLLVLAFASESIEENREEFPVEESARCADINGACKSDCDCCGDSVTCDCYWSDSCKCRESNFKIGMAIRKKFC
;
A
#
# COMPACT_ATOMS: atom_id res chain seq x y z
N MET A 1 34.50 -27.47 -26.87
CA MET A 1 34.65 -26.80 -25.56
C MET A 1 33.91 -25.45 -25.41
N LYS A 2 33.00 -25.05 -26.33
CA LYS A 2 32.18 -23.81 -26.20
C LYS A 2 30.78 -24.03 -25.60
N VAL A 3 30.21 -25.22 -25.73
CA VAL A 3 28.84 -25.56 -25.28
C VAL A 3 28.71 -25.62 -23.75
N ALA A 4 29.78 -26.05 -23.06
CA ALA A 4 29.78 -26.22 -21.60
C ALA A 4 29.54 -24.90 -20.84
N ILE A 5 30.00 -23.77 -21.38
CA ILE A 5 29.85 -22.46 -20.75
C ILE A 5 28.37 -22.04 -20.74
N VAL A 6 27.65 -22.30 -21.84
CA VAL A 6 26.22 -21.93 -21.95
C VAL A 6 25.39 -22.71 -20.93
N PHE A 7 25.68 -24.00 -20.74
CA PHE A 7 24.98 -24.83 -19.76
C PHE A 7 25.21 -24.37 -18.31
N LEU A 8 26.45 -23.98 -17.98
CA LEU A 8 26.77 -23.44 -16.66
C LEU A 8 26.04 -22.12 -16.39
N SER A 9 25.94 -21.24 -17.39
CA SER A 9 25.20 -19.99 -17.24
C SER A 9 23.71 -20.23 -16.97
N LEU A 10 23.08 -21.15 -17.70
CA LEU A 10 21.67 -21.48 -17.51
C LEU A 10 21.39 -22.12 -16.15
N LEU A 11 22.28 -22.98 -15.67
CA LEU A 11 22.18 -23.56 -14.33
C LEU A 11 22.26 -22.49 -13.24
N VAL A 12 23.19 -21.52 -13.33
CA VAL A 12 23.29 -20.42 -12.37
C VAL A 12 22.03 -19.54 -12.37
N LEU A 13 21.44 -19.28 -13.55
CA LEU A 13 20.18 -18.54 -13.68
C LEU A 13 18.98 -19.30 -13.08
N ALA A 14 18.93 -20.63 -13.24
CA ALA A 14 17.89 -21.47 -12.63
C ALA A 14 18.01 -21.50 -11.10
N PHE A 15 19.22 -21.73 -10.57
CA PHE A 15 19.48 -21.71 -9.12
C PHE A 15 19.22 -20.34 -8.48
N ALA A 16 19.46 -19.25 -9.22
CA ALA A 16 19.11 -17.90 -8.77
C ALA A 16 17.59 -17.67 -8.70
N SER A 17 16.79 -18.42 -9.45
CA SER A 17 15.32 -18.29 -9.48
C SER A 17 14.65 -19.20 -8.45
N GLU A 18 15.21 -20.38 -8.17
CA GLU A 18 14.65 -21.34 -7.20
C GLU A 18 15.01 -21.02 -5.74
N SER A 19 16.12 -20.30 -5.48
CA SER A 19 16.56 -19.99 -4.11
C SER A 19 15.81 -18.82 -3.43
N ILE A 20 14.72 -18.32 -4.02
CA ILE A 20 13.90 -17.22 -3.46
C ILE A 20 12.56 -17.74 -2.89
N GLU A 21 12.32 -19.06 -2.97
CA GLU A 21 11.05 -19.70 -2.57
C GLU A 21 11.21 -20.58 -1.32
N GLU A 22 11.79 -20.06 -0.23
CA GLU A 22 11.60 -20.65 1.10
C GLU A 22 12.06 -19.63 2.15
N ASN A 23 11.20 -19.34 3.14
CA ASN A 23 11.42 -18.37 4.21
C ASN A 23 11.30 -16.90 3.78
N ARG A 24 10.11 -16.31 3.94
CA ARG A 24 9.87 -15.16 4.83
C ARG A 24 8.48 -14.58 4.67
N GLU A 25 7.62 -14.90 5.63
CA GLU A 25 6.52 -14.09 6.16
C GLU A 25 5.51 -13.58 5.14
N GLU A 26 4.28 -14.11 5.22
CA GLU A 26 3.07 -13.44 4.76
C GLU A 26 2.96 -12.11 5.53
N PHE A 27 3.72 -11.10 5.08
CA PHE A 27 3.48 -9.72 5.44
C PHE A 27 2.03 -9.48 5.05
N PRO A 28 1.16 -9.06 5.99
CA PRO A 28 -0.14 -8.58 5.59
C PRO A 28 0.13 -7.55 4.49
N VAL A 29 -0.69 -7.56 3.44
CA VAL A 29 -0.81 -6.44 2.53
C VAL A 29 -1.36 -5.26 3.36
N GLU A 30 -0.58 -4.74 4.32
CA GLU A 30 -0.75 -3.38 4.82
C GLU A 30 -0.21 -2.50 3.71
N GLU A 31 -1.09 -2.28 2.73
CA GLU A 31 -1.52 -0.93 2.34
C GLU A 31 -0.49 0.16 2.63
N SER A 32 0.72 0.00 2.08
CA SER A 32 1.75 1.02 2.15
C SER A 32 1.29 2.17 1.26
N ALA A 33 0.58 3.12 1.87
CA ALA A 33 0.36 4.48 1.41
C ALA A 33 -0.30 4.63 0.02
N ARG A 34 -1.41 3.91 -0.22
CA ARG A 34 -2.44 4.42 -1.12
C ARG A 34 -3.58 4.85 -0.24
N CYS A 35 -3.87 6.14 -0.26
CA CYS A 35 -4.95 6.68 0.51
C CYS A 35 -6.27 5.91 0.24
N ALA A 36 -7.09 5.73 1.26
CA ALA A 36 -8.39 5.10 1.20
C ALA A 36 -9.37 6.00 0.42
N ASP A 37 -10.06 5.40 -0.54
CA ASP A 37 -11.10 6.06 -1.33
C ASP A 37 -12.30 6.49 -0.46
N ILE A 38 -13.27 7.21 -1.03
CA ILE A 38 -14.49 7.58 -0.31
C ILE A 38 -15.23 6.32 0.18
N ASN A 39 -15.58 6.28 1.46
CA ASN A 39 -16.09 5.14 2.24
C ASN A 39 -15.09 4.03 2.57
N GLY A 40 -13.81 4.18 2.22
CA GLY A 40 -12.73 3.30 2.65
C GLY A 40 -12.49 3.39 4.16
N ALA A 41 -11.92 2.34 4.75
CA ALA A 41 -11.55 2.35 6.16
C ALA A 41 -10.39 3.32 6.40
N CYS A 42 -10.41 4.03 7.52
CA CYS A 42 -9.35 4.98 7.87
C CYS A 42 -9.06 4.96 9.37
N LYS A 43 -7.83 5.30 9.75
CA LYS A 43 -7.46 5.54 11.15
C LYS A 43 -7.23 7.03 11.43
N SER A 44 -6.80 7.77 10.41
CA SER A 44 -6.57 9.22 10.47
C SER A 44 -7.10 9.92 9.22
N ASP A 45 -7.27 11.24 9.27
CA ASP A 45 -7.60 12.07 8.10
C ASP A 45 -6.58 11.90 6.96
N CYS A 46 -5.32 11.62 7.31
CA CYS A 46 -4.22 11.37 6.38
C CYS A 46 -4.37 10.08 5.57
N ASP A 47 -5.12 9.10 6.08
CA ASP A 47 -5.37 7.86 5.35
C ASP A 47 -6.32 8.09 4.18
N CYS A 48 -7.16 9.12 4.19
CA CYS A 48 -8.17 9.31 3.15
C CYS A 48 -7.62 9.98 1.88
N CYS A 49 -8.10 9.58 0.70
CA CYS A 49 -7.76 10.25 -0.55
C CYS A 49 -8.54 11.56 -0.71
N GLY A 50 -7.85 12.64 -1.07
CA GLY A 50 -8.45 13.91 -1.48
C GLY A 50 -8.50 14.98 -0.38
N ASP A 51 -8.23 16.23 -0.73
CA ASP A 51 -8.14 17.37 0.18
C ASP A 51 -9.43 17.71 0.92
N SER A 52 -10.57 17.22 0.43
CA SER A 52 -11.89 17.44 1.01
C SER A 52 -12.41 16.27 1.84
N VAL A 53 -11.63 15.21 2.06
CA VAL A 53 -12.12 13.97 2.69
C VAL A 53 -11.56 13.81 4.10
N THR A 54 -12.41 13.47 5.07
CA THR A 54 -12.05 13.21 6.48
C THR A 54 -12.33 11.79 6.87
N CYS A 55 -11.61 11.33 7.87
CA CYS A 55 -11.96 10.12 8.56
C CYS A 55 -13.11 10.38 9.54
N ASP A 56 -14.32 9.98 9.16
CA ASP A 56 -15.50 10.08 10.01
C ASP A 56 -15.79 8.73 10.70
N CYS A 57 -15.74 8.74 12.03
CA CYS A 57 -16.06 7.59 12.88
C CYS A 57 -17.41 7.72 13.57
N TYR A 58 -18.22 8.74 13.25
CA TYR A 58 -19.44 9.03 14.01
C TYR A 58 -20.60 8.12 13.60
N TRP A 59 -20.63 7.67 12.34
CA TRP A 59 -21.78 6.97 11.75
C TRP A 59 -21.60 5.45 11.58
N SER A 60 -20.47 4.88 11.98
CA SER A 60 -20.17 3.46 11.78
C SER A 60 -19.28 2.93 12.89
N ASP A 61 -19.43 1.65 13.21
CA ASP A 61 -18.56 0.91 14.15
C ASP A 61 -17.08 0.96 13.69
N SER A 62 -16.88 1.10 12.37
CA SER A 62 -15.61 1.39 11.73
C SER A 62 -15.53 2.81 11.20
N CYS A 63 -14.41 3.47 11.45
CA CYS A 63 -14.04 4.76 10.87
C CYS A 63 -13.94 4.69 9.34
N LYS A 64 -14.58 5.62 8.63
CA LYS A 64 -14.61 5.65 7.16
C LYS A 64 -14.32 7.03 6.59
N CYS A 65 -13.66 7.06 5.44
CA CYS A 65 -13.42 8.28 4.70
C CYS A 65 -14.74 8.85 4.16
N ARG A 66 -15.07 10.09 4.52
CA ARG A 66 -16.26 10.81 4.03
C ARG A 66 -15.87 12.18 3.51
N GLU A 67 -16.58 12.64 2.48
CA GLU A 67 -16.46 14.02 2.04
C GLU A 67 -16.90 14.98 3.14
N SER A 68 -16.03 15.92 3.44
CA SER A 68 -16.32 17.02 4.32
C SER A 68 -17.01 18.15 3.57
N ASN A 69 -17.97 18.77 4.26
CA ASN A 69 -18.55 20.03 3.81
C ASN A 69 -17.55 21.21 3.96
N PHE A 70 -16.43 21.02 4.65
CA PHE A 70 -15.47 22.07 5.00
C PHE A 70 -14.10 21.86 4.31
N LYS A 71 -14.09 21.97 2.98
CA LYS A 71 -12.90 21.72 2.13
C LYS A 71 -11.67 22.54 2.54
N ILE A 72 -11.87 23.79 2.95
CA ILE A 72 -10.77 24.73 3.27
C ILE A 72 -9.99 24.28 4.51
N GLY A 73 -10.68 23.85 5.56
CA GLY A 73 -10.01 23.39 6.79
C GLY A 73 -9.32 22.04 6.62
N MET A 74 -9.84 21.18 5.74
CA MET A 74 -9.27 19.86 5.50
C MET A 74 -8.02 19.87 4.64
N ALA A 75 -8.00 20.68 3.59
CA ALA A 75 -6.81 20.86 2.77
C ALA A 75 -5.61 21.31 3.64
N ILE A 76 -5.85 22.21 4.60
CA ILE A 76 -4.82 22.64 5.56
C ILE A 76 -4.37 21.46 6.43
N ARG A 77 -5.30 20.69 7.00
CA ARG A 77 -4.97 19.53 7.85
C ARG A 77 -4.19 18.45 7.10
N LYS A 78 -4.56 18.16 5.85
CA LYS A 78 -3.87 17.18 5.01
C LYS A 78 -2.48 17.60 4.56
N LYS A 79 -2.23 18.91 4.44
CA LYS A 79 -0.88 19.42 4.16
C LYS A 79 0.13 19.17 5.29
N PHE A 80 -0.36 18.87 6.50
CA PHE A 80 0.46 18.47 7.65
C PHE A 80 0.49 16.95 7.87
N CYS A 81 -0.09 16.19 6.93
CA CYS A 81 0.27 14.81 6.65
C CYS A 81 1.43 14.83 5.61
#